data_AF-D6PL77-F1
#
_entry.id   AF-D6PL77-F1
#
_cell.length_a   1.000
_cell.length_b   1.000
_cell.length_c   1.000
_cell.angle_alpha   90.00
_cell.angle_beta   90.00
_cell.angle_gamma   90.00
#
_symmetry.space_group_name_H-M   'P 1'
#
loop_
_entity.id
_entity.type
_entity.pdbx_description
1 polymer ?
#
loop_
_entity_poly.entity_id
_entity_poly.type
_entity_poly.pdbx_seq_one_letter_code
_entity_poly.pdbx_strand_id
1 'polypeptide(L)'
;MAHDLATLASRHAQELAKGQIEANTAQAKHPSLFVAGARPAIMWICALGLLTQFFIMPIAEWATAIWLPEIALPKLATSELMTLTLSLLGLGGMRSFEKSKGVARENMKK
;
A
#
# COMPACT_ATOMS: atom_id res chain seq x y z
N MET A 1 9.88 -13.51 -39.89
CA MET A 1 8.43 -13.81 -39.73
C MET A 1 8.06 -13.93 -38.26
N ALA A 2 8.37 -15.03 -37.55
CA ALA A 2 8.00 -15.18 -36.12
C ALA A 2 8.78 -14.23 -35.18
N HIS A 3 10.06 -13.98 -35.46
CA HIS A 3 10.89 -13.05 -34.69
C HIS A 3 10.40 -11.59 -34.83
N ASP A 4 10.04 -11.16 -36.04
CA ASP A 4 9.56 -9.80 -36.29
C ASP A 4 8.21 -9.54 -35.61
N LEU A 5 7.31 -10.54 -35.62
CA LEU A 5 6.05 -10.50 -34.88
C LEU A 5 6.29 -10.41 -33.37
N ALA A 6 7.22 -11.21 -32.83
CA ALA A 6 7.60 -11.15 -31.42
C ALA A 6 8.21 -9.79 -31.05
N THR A 7 9.07 -9.23 -31.89
CA THR A 7 9.68 -7.92 -31.68
C THR A 7 8.65 -6.79 -31.77
N LEU A 8 7.70 -6.86 -32.71
CA LEU A 8 6.59 -5.91 -32.80
C LEU A 8 5.70 -5.98 -31.56
N ALA A 9 5.28 -7.19 -31.14
CA ALA A 9 4.49 -7.38 -29.92
C ALA A 9 5.22 -6.83 -28.68
N SER A 10 6.53 -7.04 -28.59
CA SER A 10 7.38 -6.50 -27.52
C SER A 10 7.41 -4.97 -27.51
N ARG A 11 7.51 -4.34 -28.69
CA ARG A 11 7.49 -2.88 -28.84
C ARG A 11 6.15 -2.28 -28.45
N HIS A 12 5.05 -2.86 -28.94
CA HIS A 12 3.69 -2.44 -28.55
C HIS A 12 3.47 -2.59 -27.04
N ALA A 13 3.92 -3.69 -26.43
CA ALA A 13 3.83 -3.88 -24.99
C ALA A 13 4.64 -2.85 -24.19
N GLN A 14 5.85 -2.51 -24.66
CA GLN A 14 6.66 -1.45 -24.06
C GLN A 14 6.00 -0.07 -24.19
N GLU A 15 5.39 0.23 -25.32
CA GLU A 15 4.73 1.52 -25.59
C GLU A 15 3.47 1.69 -24.73
N LEU A 16 2.65 0.63 -24.62
CA LEU A 16 1.51 0.59 -23.69
C LEU A 16 1.95 0.75 -22.23
N ALA A 17 3.02 0.06 -21.82
CA ALA A 17 3.58 0.19 -20.48
C ALA A 17 4.08 1.62 -20.20
N LYS A 18 4.69 2.27 -21.20
CA LYS A 18 5.16 3.65 -21.10
C LYS A 18 3.99 4.64 -20.92
N GLY A 19 2.91 4.49 -21.69
CA GLY A 19 1.71 5.31 -21.52
C GLY A 19 1.04 5.13 -20.15
N GLN A 20 1.01 3.90 -19.63
CA GLN A 20 0.56 3.60 -18.27
C GLN A 20 1.43 4.28 -17.20
N ILE A 21 2.75 4.28 -17.37
CA ILE A 21 3.68 4.95 -16.44
C ILE A 21 3.44 6.45 -16.42
N GLU A 22 3.28 7.09 -17.57
CA GLU A 22 3.02 8.54 -17.67
C GLU A 22 1.70 8.93 -17.01
N ALA A 23 0.62 8.18 -17.29
CA ALA A 23 -0.66 8.37 -16.61
C ALA A 23 -0.53 8.16 -15.10
N ASN A 24 0.25 7.17 -14.68
CA ASN A 24 0.47 6.87 -13.27
C ASN A 24 1.27 7.96 -12.54
N THR A 25 2.25 8.58 -13.20
CA THR A 25 3.01 9.72 -12.70
C THR A 25 2.16 10.98 -12.65
N ALA A 26 1.34 11.23 -13.67
CA ALA A 26 0.41 12.36 -13.70
C ALA A 26 -0.61 12.28 -12.55
N GLN A 27 -1.19 11.09 -12.33
CA GLN A 27 -2.08 10.83 -11.20
C GLN A 27 -1.38 11.00 -9.85
N ALA A 28 -0.12 10.56 -9.73
CA ALA A 28 0.66 10.72 -8.50
C ALA A 28 1.03 12.19 -8.18
N LYS A 29 1.15 13.04 -9.21
CA LYS A 29 1.41 14.49 -9.06
C LYS A 29 0.13 15.31 -8.81
N HIS A 30 -1.05 14.69 -8.87
CA HIS A 30 -2.30 15.40 -8.71
C HIS A 30 -2.45 15.93 -7.26
N PRO A 31 -2.86 17.18 -7.04
CA PRO A 31 -2.90 17.79 -5.70
C PRO A 31 -3.95 17.17 -4.77
N SER A 32 -5.00 16.55 -5.32
CA SER A 32 -6.00 15.83 -4.52
C SER A 32 -5.45 14.50 -3.98
N LEU A 33 -5.43 14.36 -2.65
CA LEU A 33 -5.15 13.12 -1.92
C LEU A 33 -6.05 11.95 -2.35
N PHE A 34 -7.25 12.20 -2.85
CA PHE A 34 -8.14 11.14 -3.34
C PHE A 34 -7.72 10.61 -4.72
N VAL A 35 -7.07 11.43 -5.54
CA VAL A 35 -6.60 11.06 -6.89
C VAL A 35 -5.18 10.50 -6.86
N ALA A 36 -4.27 11.16 -6.12
CA ALA A 36 -2.90 10.68 -5.93
C ALA A 36 -2.81 9.53 -4.91
N GLY A 37 -3.75 9.49 -3.96
CA GLY A 37 -3.74 8.55 -2.84
C GLY A 37 -4.43 7.21 -3.12
N ALA A 38 -5.01 6.98 -4.30
CA ALA A 38 -5.66 5.69 -4.62
C ALA A 38 -4.69 4.49 -4.47
N ARG A 39 -3.40 4.67 -4.80
CA ARG A 39 -2.35 3.64 -4.56
C ARG A 39 -1.98 3.51 -3.07
N PRO A 40 -1.80 4.62 -2.33
CA PRO A 40 -1.67 4.59 -0.87
C PRO A 40 -2.90 4.19 -0.04
N ALA A 41 -4.12 4.17 -0.60
CA ALA A 41 -5.37 4.09 0.19
C ALA A 41 -5.40 2.87 1.14
N ILE A 42 -4.96 1.71 0.65
CA ILE A 42 -4.87 0.49 1.46
C ILE A 42 -3.86 0.61 2.61
N MET A 43 -2.76 1.35 2.41
CA MET A 43 -1.79 1.64 3.46
C MET A 43 -2.36 2.60 4.50
N TRP A 44 -3.14 3.61 4.07
CA TRP A 44 -3.81 4.53 5.00
C TRP A 44 -4.87 3.83 5.85
N ILE A 45 -5.68 2.96 5.25
CA ILE A 45 -6.68 2.17 5.98
C ILE A 45 -5.99 1.26 7.00
N CYS A 46 -4.90 0.59 6.62
CA CYS A 46 -4.13 -0.21 7.55
C CYS A 46 -3.50 0.63 8.67
N ALA A 47 -2.91 1.79 8.35
CA ALA A 47 -2.30 2.68 9.33
C ALA A 47 -3.34 3.21 10.32
N LEU A 48 -4.52 3.61 9.83
CA LEU A 48 -5.64 4.03 10.67
C LEU A 48 -6.17 2.88 11.52
N GLY A 49 -6.27 1.67 10.97
CA GLY A 49 -6.65 0.47 11.73
C GLY A 49 -5.69 0.18 12.88
N LEU A 50 -4.37 0.28 12.64
CA LEU A 50 -3.37 0.12 13.69
C LEU A 50 -3.42 1.24 14.73
N LEU A 51 -3.61 2.49 14.29
CA LEU A 51 -3.78 3.63 15.18
C LEU A 51 -5.00 3.42 16.10
N THR A 52 -6.13 2.97 15.54
CA THR A 52 -7.33 2.68 16.34
C THR A 52 -7.07 1.57 17.35
N GLN A 53 -6.37 0.52 16.95
CA GLN A 53 -6.14 -0.66 17.80
C GLN A 53 -5.12 -0.43 18.93
N PHE A 54 -4.03 0.29 18.65
CA PHE A 54 -2.91 0.44 19.59
C PHE A 54 -2.92 1.77 20.36
N PHE A 55 -3.60 2.80 19.87
CA PHE A 55 -3.70 4.09 20.56
C PHE A 55 -5.12 4.37 21.02
N ILE A 56 -6.10 4.36 20.11
CA ILE A 56 -7.46 4.81 20.46
C ILE A 56 -8.14 3.83 21.41
N MET A 57 -8.07 2.52 21.16
CA MET A 57 -8.68 1.49 22.00
C MET A 57 -8.15 1.49 23.44
N PRO A 58 -6.82 1.48 23.71
CA PRO A 58 -6.32 1.54 25.08
C PRO A 58 -6.68 2.83 25.82
N ILE A 59 -6.65 3.98 25.13
CA ILE A 59 -7.08 5.26 25.71
C ILE A 59 -8.58 5.23 26.02
N ALA A 60 -9.38 4.66 25.12
CA ALA A 60 -10.81 4.49 25.32
C ALA A 60 -11.11 3.54 26.49
N GLU A 61 -10.40 2.42 26.63
CA GLU A 61 -10.52 1.49 27.76
C GLU A 61 -10.25 2.19 29.09
N TRP A 62 -9.18 2.99 29.15
CA TRP A 62 -8.86 3.79 30.32
C TRP A 62 -9.94 4.85 30.60
N ALA A 63 -10.43 5.54 29.57
CA ALA A 63 -11.49 6.53 29.71
C ALA A 63 -12.82 5.91 30.18
N THR A 64 -13.22 4.75 29.65
CA THR A 64 -14.44 4.04 30.08
C THR A 64 -14.31 3.52 31.50
N ALA A 65 -13.12 3.07 31.92
CA ALA A 65 -12.91 2.62 33.29
C ALA A 65 -13.12 3.75 34.33
N ILE A 66 -12.90 5.00 33.95
CA ILE A 66 -13.05 6.15 34.85
C ILE A 66 -14.44 6.78 34.74
N TRP A 67 -15.00 6.92 33.53
CA TRP A 67 -16.22 7.71 33.31
C TRP A 67 -17.49 6.87 33.11
N LEU A 68 -17.41 5.68 32.49
CA LEU A 68 -18.56 4.81 32.21
C LEU A 68 -18.17 3.32 32.34
N PRO A 69 -18.00 2.82 33.58
CA PRO A 69 -17.45 1.48 33.84
C PRO A 69 -18.37 0.33 33.40
N GLU A 70 -19.67 0.57 33.18
CA GLU A 70 -20.61 -0.44 32.71
C GLU A 70 -20.64 -0.60 31.19
N ILE A 71 -20.01 0.31 30.44
CA ILE A 71 -19.98 0.23 28.98
C ILE A 71 -18.80 -0.66 28.54
N ALA A 72 -19.13 -1.84 28.05
CA ALA A 72 -18.16 -2.70 27.39
C ALA A 72 -17.83 -2.13 26.01
N LEU A 73 -16.55 -1.82 25.77
CA LEU A 73 -16.07 -1.42 24.45
C LEU A 73 -16.15 -2.58 23.46
N PRO A 74 -16.57 -2.32 22.20
CA PRO A 74 -16.58 -3.35 21.17
C PRO A 74 -15.15 -3.83 20.90
N LYS A 75 -14.93 -5.14 21.02
CA LYS A 75 -13.64 -5.75 20.72
C LYS A 75 -13.43 -5.74 19.21
N LEU A 76 -12.42 -5.01 18.75
CA LEU A 76 -11.95 -5.11 17.38
C LEU A 76 -11.39 -6.51 17.11
N ALA A 77 -11.58 -7.00 15.88
CA ALA A 77 -11.01 -8.26 15.41
C ALA A 77 -9.49 -8.13 15.22
N THR A 78 -8.74 -8.20 16.32
CA THR A 78 -7.27 -8.15 16.36
C THR A 78 -6.60 -9.17 15.45
N SER A 79 -7.27 -10.31 15.21
CA SER A 79 -6.81 -11.33 14.25
C SER A 79 -6.72 -10.80 12.81
N GLU A 80 -7.72 -10.04 12.35
CA GLU A 80 -7.73 -9.50 10.99
C GLU A 80 -6.67 -8.41 10.79
N LEU A 81 -6.44 -7.60 11.83
CA LEU A 81 -5.38 -6.59 11.86
C LEU A 81 -3.98 -7.20 11.75
N MET A 82 -3.73 -8.31 12.44
CA MET A 82 -2.47 -9.06 12.31
C MET A 82 -2.29 -9.62 10.89
N THR A 83 -3.36 -10.17 10.29
CA THR A 83 -3.30 -10.67 8.90
C THR A 83 -3.04 -9.54 7.91
N LEU A 84 -3.72 -8.41 8.03
CA LEU A 84 -3.53 -7.25 7.15
C LEU A 84 -2.12 -6.68 7.25
N THR A 85 -1.59 -6.51 8.47
CA THR A 85 -0.22 -6.00 8.67
C THR A 85 0.85 -6.94 8.13
N LEU A 86 0.72 -8.25 8.37
CA LEU A 86 1.65 -9.24 7.86
C LEU A 86 1.63 -9.31 6.33
N SER A 87 0.45 -9.18 5.72
CA SER A 87 0.29 -9.15 4.26
C SER A 87 0.99 -7.94 3.62
N LEU A 88 0.87 -6.76 4.24
CA LEU A 88 1.53 -5.53 3.78
C LEU A 88 3.03 -5.56 4.02
N LEU A 89 3.48 -6.12 5.15
CA LEU A 89 4.90 -6.36 5.42
C LEU A 89 5.51 -7.34 4.42
N GLY A 90 4.78 -8.39 4.02
CA GLY A 90 5.20 -9.32 2.98
C GLY A 90 5.37 -8.64 1.62
N LEU A 91 4.40 -7.82 1.19
CA LEU A 91 4.48 -7.06 -0.06
C LEU A 91 5.60 -6.00 -0.06
N GLY A 92 5.77 -5.27 1.05
CA GLY A 92 6.86 -4.31 1.22
C GLY A 92 8.24 -4.98 1.32
N GLY A 93 8.29 -6.15 1.97
CA GLY A 93 9.48 -6.98 2.12
C GLY A 93 9.95 -7.56 0.79
N MET A 94 9.04 -8.07 -0.05
CA MET A 94 9.39 -8.57 -1.39
C MET A 94 10.02 -7.47 -2.26
N ARG A 95 9.45 -6.26 -2.26
CA ARG A 95 10.05 -5.12 -2.98
C ARG A 95 11.41 -4.69 -2.42
N SER A 96 11.56 -4.71 -1.09
CA SER A 96 12.83 -4.38 -0.44
C SER A 96 13.90 -5.45 -0.72
N PHE A 97 13.50 -6.71 -0.79
CA PHE A 97 14.35 -7.85 -1.12
C PHE A 97 14.79 -7.83 -2.58
N GLU A 98 13.90 -7.50 -3.52
CA GLU A 98 14.24 -7.30 -4.94
C GLU A 98 15.25 -6.15 -5.14
N LYS A 99 15.11 -5.07 -4.37
CA LYS A 99 16.06 -3.95 -4.34
C LYS A 99 17.40 -4.36 -3.73
N SER A 100 17.40 -5.10 -2.63
CA SER A 100 18.62 -5.60 -1.98
C SER A 100 19.40 -6.58 -2.85
N LYS A 101 18.72 -7.34 -3.72
CA LYS A 101 19.36 -8.26 -4.68
C LYS A 101 19.83 -7.58 -5.97
N GLY A 102 19.63 -6.27 -6.13
CA GLY A 102 20.03 -5.53 -7.32
C GLY A 102 19.30 -5.94 -8.61
N VAL A 103 18.19 -6.70 -8.49
CA VAL A 103 17.37 -7.14 -9.63
C VAL A 103 16.45 -6.01 -10.10
N ALA A 104 16.11 -5.09 -9.20
CA ALA A 104 15.50 -3.82 -9.56
C ALA A 104 16.50 -2.95 -10.34
N ARG A 105 16.44 -3.00 -11.68
CA ARG A 105 17.23 -2.12 -12.56
C ARG A 105 16.86 -0.67 -12.28
N GLU A 106 17.67 0.02 -11.49
CA GLU A 106 17.59 1.47 -11.33
C GLU A 106 18.12 2.11 -12.62
N ASN A 107 17.23 2.42 -13.57
CA ASN A 107 17.58 3.17 -14.78
C ASN A 107 17.79 4.67 -14.50
N MET A 108 17.95 5.09 -13.25
CA MET A 108 18.30 6.47 -12.89
C MET A 108 19.82 6.63 -12.79
N LYS A 109 20.52 6.51 -13.92
CA LYS A 109 21.82 7.16 -14.05
C LYS A 109 21.56 8.66 -14.31
N LYS A 110 21.89 9.48 -13.32
CA LYS A 110 22.20 10.90 -13.55
C LYS A 110 23.53 11.01 -14.31
#